data_AF-A0A1G5XWL6-F1
#
_entry.id   AF-A0A1G5XWL6-F1
#
_cell.length_a   1.000
_cell.length_b   1.000
_cell.length_c   1.000
_cell.angle_alpha   90.00
_cell.angle_beta   90.00
_cell.angle_gamma   90.00
#
_symmetry.space_group_name_H-M   'P 1'
#
loop_
_entity.id
_entity.type
_entity.pdbx_description
1 polymer ?
#
loop_
_entity_poly.entity_id
_entity_poly.type
_entity_poly.pdbx_seq_one_letter_code
_entity_poly.pdbx_strand_id
1 'polypeptide(L)'
;MKAKADVSWTSRIVLSTARFWLTLRHPALIVRFVRRLGYLPNPAEPRSYHERLLWRKIVDRNPLFVTLTDKLAAKTHIHNACPDLKLPATLWAGSDPAAIPPALLAGDVVVKVNHGCEMNMFVADGRPDRDAIVYRTSRWLRRRFGVRDGEWAYWPIVPAVFVEQRLALSGGTIATDIKVHVCSGVISHVWVEDKQASRSLLFDREANPLPGRDPDYPRQDQALPVNARLIDYVRQAISVAPAIAGDLDYIRVDFLVTDDCLYAGEIAVYSAAGYATWTNPAIVREIERCWRLDQSAFLRRRHSGAMRLYAEALSARCQSDTRNR
;
A
#
# COMPACT_ATOMS: atom_id res chain seq x y z
N MET A 1 -25.11 -8.94 32.31
CA MET A 1 -23.82 -8.20 32.33
C MET A 1 -22.67 -9.21 32.22
N LYS A 2 -22.12 -9.45 31.02
CA LYS A 2 -20.90 -10.28 30.89
C LYS A 2 -19.70 -9.42 31.29
N ALA A 3 -18.93 -9.87 32.28
CA ALA A 3 -17.73 -9.19 32.75
C ALA A 3 -16.79 -8.94 31.57
N LYS A 4 -16.36 -7.68 31.39
CA LYS A 4 -15.28 -7.33 30.45
C LYS A 4 -14.07 -8.18 30.84
N ALA A 5 -13.57 -9.00 29.91
CA ALA A 5 -12.32 -9.71 30.11
C ALA A 5 -11.20 -8.66 30.16
N ASP A 6 -10.87 -8.21 31.36
CA ASP A 6 -9.92 -7.14 31.56
C ASP A 6 -8.51 -7.67 31.28
N VAL A 7 -7.73 -6.93 30.51
CA VAL A 7 -6.35 -7.30 30.20
C VAL A 7 -5.55 -7.31 31.49
N SER A 8 -4.81 -8.39 31.76
CA SER A 8 -4.09 -8.57 33.02
C SER A 8 -3.20 -7.37 33.34
N TRP A 9 -3.06 -7.05 34.62
CA TRP A 9 -2.19 -5.96 35.08
C TRP A 9 -0.75 -6.12 34.57
N THR A 10 -0.25 -7.36 34.50
CA THR A 10 1.05 -7.70 33.92
C THR A 10 1.15 -7.30 32.44
N SER A 11 0.13 -7.59 31.64
CA SER A 11 0.10 -7.22 30.22
C SER A 11 0.08 -5.70 30.03
N ARG A 12 -0.63 -4.96 30.89
CA ARG A 12 -0.64 -3.49 30.86
C ARG A 12 0.74 -2.88 31.14
N ILE A 13 1.49 -3.45 32.10
CA ILE A 13 2.87 -3.03 32.38
C ILE A 13 3.78 -3.30 31.19
N VAL A 14 3.68 -4.51 30.60
CA VAL A 14 4.48 -4.88 29.43
C VAL A 14 4.22 -3.93 28.27
N LEU A 15 2.96 -3.65 27.94
CA LEU A 15 2.59 -2.73 26.86
C LEU A 15 3.04 -1.28 27.15
N SER A 16 2.94 -0.82 28.40
CA SER A 16 3.41 0.52 28.80
C SER A 16 4.93 0.66 28.69
N THR A 17 5.66 -0.37 29.11
CA THR A 17 7.12 -0.43 29.00
C THR A 17 7.56 -0.47 27.54
N ALA A 18 6.88 -1.30 26.72
CA ALA A 18 7.11 -1.35 25.28
C ALA A 18 6.81 -0.01 24.60
N ARG A 19 5.74 0.69 25.01
CA ARG A 19 5.40 2.02 24.48
C ARG A 19 6.53 3.00 24.71
N PHE A 20 7.01 3.09 25.95
CA PHE A 20 8.12 3.97 26.31
C PHE A 20 9.38 3.65 25.49
N TRP A 21 9.76 2.37 25.44
CA TRP A 21 10.94 1.91 24.71
C TRP A 21 10.85 2.19 23.20
N LEU A 22 9.73 1.85 22.55
CA LEU A 22 9.51 2.08 21.11
C LEU A 22 9.50 3.57 20.77
N THR A 23 8.88 4.41 21.62
CA THR A 23 8.89 5.86 21.44
C THR A 23 10.31 6.43 21.48
N LEU A 24 11.14 6.01 22.45
CA LEU A 24 12.53 6.45 22.56
C LEU A 24 13.42 5.90 21.45
N ARG A 25 13.14 4.69 20.96
CA ARG A 25 13.94 4.04 19.92
C ARG A 25 13.73 4.64 18.53
N HIS A 26 12.59 5.29 18.30
CA HIS A 26 12.16 5.80 16.99
C HIS A 26 11.73 7.29 17.00
N PRO A 27 12.52 8.21 17.59
CA PRO A 27 12.07 9.59 17.85
C PRO A 27 11.70 10.35 16.57
N ALA A 28 12.43 10.15 15.48
CA ALA A 28 12.13 10.79 14.20
C ALA A 28 10.76 10.39 13.62
N LEU A 29 10.36 9.12 13.76
CA LEU A 29 9.05 8.64 13.30
C LEU A 29 7.93 9.16 14.22
N ILE A 30 8.16 9.19 15.53
CA ILE A 30 7.20 9.73 16.49
C ILE A 30 6.95 11.23 16.25
N VAL A 31 8.01 12.03 16.14
CA VAL A 31 7.89 13.47 15.87
C VAL A 31 7.17 13.72 14.55
N ARG A 32 7.48 12.96 13.50
CA ARG A 32 6.80 13.08 12.21
C ARG A 32 5.32 12.72 12.31
N PHE A 33 4.99 11.64 13.01
CA PHE A 33 3.61 11.26 13.28
C PHE A 33 2.84 12.40 13.95
N VAL A 34 3.38 12.96 15.04
CA VAL A 34 2.77 14.08 15.76
C VAL A 34 2.59 15.29 14.86
N ARG A 35 3.61 15.65 14.06
CA ARG A 35 3.50 16.79 13.12
C ARG A 35 2.44 16.60 12.03
N ARG A 36 2.21 15.36 11.58
CA ARG A 36 1.26 15.06 10.50
C ARG A 36 -0.17 14.86 11.00
N LEU A 37 -0.34 14.35 12.22
CA LEU A 37 -1.64 13.90 12.73
C LEU A 37 -2.12 14.64 13.99
N GLY A 38 -1.25 15.43 14.63
CA GLY A 38 -1.63 16.30 15.75
C GLY A 38 -1.74 15.61 17.11
N TYR A 39 -1.40 14.32 17.24
CA TYR A 39 -1.42 13.59 18.51
C TYR A 39 -0.23 12.65 18.70
N LEU A 40 0.08 12.32 19.95
CA LEU A 40 1.14 11.38 20.30
C LEU A 40 0.65 9.93 20.10
N PRO A 41 1.31 9.12 19.25
CA PRO A 41 0.88 7.75 19.00
C PRO A 41 1.13 6.83 20.20
N ASN A 42 0.44 5.70 20.21
CA ASN A 42 0.82 4.50 20.94
C ASN A 42 1.49 3.48 20.00
N PRO A 43 2.82 3.51 19.83
CA PRO A 43 3.52 2.57 18.95
C PRO A 43 3.57 1.13 19.48
N ALA A 44 3.12 0.83 20.71
CA ALA A 44 3.13 -0.51 21.28
C ALA A 44 1.77 -1.21 21.27
N GLU A 45 0.69 -0.44 21.34
CA GLU A 45 -0.69 -0.94 21.29
C GLU A 45 -1.48 -0.08 20.30
N PRO A 46 -1.25 -0.25 18.98
CA PRO A 46 -1.85 0.59 17.96
C PRO A 46 -3.36 0.36 17.86
N ARG A 47 -4.15 1.44 17.85
CA ARG A 47 -5.62 1.37 17.74
C ARG A 47 -6.14 2.00 16.46
N SER A 48 -5.53 3.10 16.02
CA SER A 48 -5.93 3.77 14.79
C SER A 48 -5.26 3.17 13.55
N TYR A 49 -5.81 3.42 12.37
CA TYR A 49 -5.19 3.09 11.08
C TYR A 49 -3.73 3.59 11.00
N HIS A 50 -3.52 4.84 11.41
CA HIS A 50 -2.21 5.47 11.39
C HIS A 50 -1.23 4.81 12.37
N GLU A 51 -1.67 4.50 13.59
CA GLU A 51 -0.84 3.81 14.57
C GLU A 51 -0.50 2.39 14.11
N ARG A 52 -1.42 1.69 13.46
CA ARG A 52 -1.16 0.35 12.88
C ARG A 52 -0.09 0.41 11.79
N LEU A 53 -0.13 1.42 10.91
CA LEU A 53 0.92 1.62 9.91
C LEU A 53 2.25 2.06 10.53
N LEU A 54 2.24 2.87 11.59
CA LEU A 54 3.45 3.14 12.36
C LEU A 54 4.02 1.85 12.93
N TRP A 55 3.20 1.05 13.63
CA TRP A 55 3.57 -0.24 14.22
C TRP A 55 4.13 -1.21 13.16
N ARG A 56 3.53 -1.28 11.98
CA ARG A 56 4.03 -2.07 10.85
C ARG A 56 5.47 -1.69 10.45
N LYS A 57 5.79 -0.40 10.47
CA LYS A 57 7.12 0.12 10.12
C LYS A 57 8.17 -0.21 11.18
N ILE A 58 7.78 -0.21 12.46
CA ILE A 58 8.73 -0.38 13.58
C ILE A 58 8.86 -1.83 14.06
N VAL A 59 7.76 -2.59 14.10
CA VAL A 59 7.66 -3.89 14.78
C VAL A 59 7.37 -5.04 13.82
N ASP A 60 6.30 -4.98 13.01
CA ASP A 60 5.79 -6.16 12.29
C ASP A 60 6.86 -6.86 11.44
N ARG A 61 7.51 -6.06 10.60
CA ARG A 61 8.60 -6.45 9.71
C ARG A 61 8.36 -7.77 8.95
N ASN A 62 7.14 -7.99 8.45
CA ASN A 62 6.81 -9.15 7.62
C ASN A 62 7.76 -9.22 6.39
N PRO A 63 8.53 -10.30 6.20
CA PRO A 63 9.46 -10.42 5.08
C PRO A 63 8.75 -10.36 3.72
N LEU A 64 7.48 -10.78 3.63
CA LEU A 64 6.69 -10.68 2.40
C LEU A 64 6.54 -9.24 1.92
N PHE A 65 6.58 -8.25 2.83
CA PHE A 65 6.52 -6.84 2.43
C PHE A 65 7.67 -6.43 1.51
N VAL A 66 8.84 -7.08 1.59
CA VAL A 66 9.96 -6.82 0.68
C VAL A 66 9.57 -7.22 -0.74
N THR A 67 9.06 -8.44 -0.91
CA THR A 67 8.58 -8.96 -2.20
C THR A 67 7.49 -8.08 -2.79
N LEU A 68 6.50 -7.68 -1.98
CA LEU A 68 5.36 -6.89 -2.47
C LEU A 68 5.73 -5.45 -2.81
N THR A 69 6.80 -4.92 -2.20
CA THR A 69 7.26 -3.56 -2.42
C THR A 69 8.22 -3.44 -3.62
N ASP A 70 8.91 -4.54 -3.97
CA ASP A 70 9.69 -4.64 -5.20
C ASP A 70 8.74 -4.80 -6.40
N LYS A 71 8.67 -3.81 -7.29
CA LYS A 71 7.73 -3.87 -8.44
C LYS A 71 7.93 -5.08 -9.34
N LEU A 72 9.16 -5.58 -9.51
CA LEU A 72 9.40 -6.75 -10.34
C LEU A 72 8.94 -8.01 -9.64
N ALA A 73 9.27 -8.17 -8.35
CA ALA A 73 8.83 -9.32 -7.58
C ALA A 73 7.32 -9.30 -7.30
N ALA A 74 6.72 -8.13 -7.13
CA ALA A 74 5.27 -7.95 -6.99
C ALA A 74 4.53 -8.42 -8.25
N LYS A 75 5.06 -8.18 -9.46
CA LYS A 75 4.47 -8.72 -10.70
C LYS A 75 4.45 -10.25 -10.70
N THR A 76 5.54 -10.89 -10.27
CA THR A 76 5.58 -12.35 -10.10
C THR A 76 4.58 -12.83 -9.04
N HIS A 77 4.48 -12.12 -7.91
CA HIS A 77 3.50 -12.43 -6.86
C HIS A 77 2.06 -12.37 -7.38
N ILE A 78 1.71 -11.31 -8.11
CA ILE A 78 0.37 -11.13 -8.70
C ILE A 78 0.08 -12.22 -9.72
N HIS A 79 1.02 -12.50 -10.63
CA HIS A 79 0.84 -13.55 -11.64
C HIS A 79 0.60 -14.93 -11.01
N ASN A 80 1.35 -15.27 -9.95
CA ASN A 80 1.17 -16.54 -9.25
C ASN A 80 -0.20 -16.63 -8.54
N ALA A 81 -0.71 -15.51 -8.02
CA ALA A 81 -2.00 -15.46 -7.35
C ALA A 81 -3.19 -15.43 -8.33
N CYS A 82 -3.02 -14.76 -9.48
CA CYS A 82 -4.05 -14.55 -10.49
C CYS A 82 -3.44 -14.63 -11.90
N PRO A 83 -3.22 -15.84 -12.45
CA PRO A 83 -2.53 -16.03 -13.73
C PRO A 83 -3.23 -15.34 -14.92
N ASP A 84 -4.56 -15.27 -14.88
CA ASP A 84 -5.39 -14.67 -15.94
C ASP A 84 -5.46 -13.13 -15.86
N LEU A 85 -5.00 -12.53 -14.75
CA LEU A 85 -4.96 -11.08 -14.62
C LEU A 85 -3.81 -10.54 -15.48
N LYS A 86 -4.14 -9.67 -16.43
CA LYS A 86 -3.13 -9.05 -17.29
C LYS A 86 -2.18 -8.18 -16.47
N LEU A 87 -0.89 -8.24 -16.79
CA LEU A 87 0.13 -7.32 -16.29
C LEU A 87 0.72 -6.55 -17.47
N PRO A 88 1.10 -5.27 -17.30
CA PRO A 88 1.85 -4.57 -18.34
C PRO A 88 3.13 -5.35 -18.65
N ALA A 89 3.47 -5.56 -19.92
CA ALA A 89 4.62 -6.39 -20.27
C ALA A 89 5.94 -5.75 -19.80
N THR A 90 6.78 -6.51 -19.09
CA THR A 90 8.17 -6.09 -18.84
C THR A 90 8.99 -6.39 -20.10
N LEU A 91 9.42 -5.34 -20.81
CA LEU A 91 10.15 -5.46 -22.07
C LEU A 91 11.65 -5.67 -21.86
N TRP A 92 12.18 -5.14 -20.76
CA TRP A 92 13.59 -5.27 -20.37
C TRP A 92 13.76 -4.98 -18.87
N ALA A 93 14.73 -5.60 -18.21
CA ALA A 93 15.15 -5.26 -16.87
C ALA A 93 16.66 -5.48 -16.69
N GLY A 94 17.31 -4.65 -15.89
CA GLY A 94 18.75 -4.74 -15.63
C GLY A 94 19.23 -3.82 -14.52
N SER A 95 20.49 -3.98 -14.11
CA SER A 95 21.13 -3.15 -13.09
C SER A 95 21.79 -1.90 -13.65
N ASP A 96 22.11 -1.87 -14.94
CA ASP A 96 22.76 -0.74 -15.61
C ASP A 96 21.78 -0.05 -16.58
N PRO A 97 21.37 1.20 -16.31
CA PRO A 97 20.54 1.95 -17.24
C PRO A 97 21.17 2.20 -18.61
N ALA A 98 22.49 2.22 -18.73
CA ALA A 98 23.15 2.35 -20.03
C ALA A 98 22.94 1.10 -20.90
N ALA A 99 22.62 -0.05 -20.31
CA ALA A 99 22.33 -1.28 -21.04
C ALA A 99 20.89 -1.33 -21.60
N ILE A 100 20.05 -0.31 -21.38
CA ILE A 100 18.70 -0.26 -21.97
C ILE A 100 18.83 -0.23 -23.51
N PRO A 101 18.20 -1.18 -24.24
CA PRO A 101 18.21 -1.19 -25.70
C PRO A 101 17.65 0.12 -26.28
N PRO A 102 18.40 0.84 -27.14
CA PRO A 102 17.94 2.11 -27.72
C PRO A 102 16.62 2.00 -28.48
N ALA A 103 16.36 0.86 -29.13
CA ALA A 103 15.13 0.61 -29.86
C ALA A 103 13.88 0.66 -28.96
N LEU A 104 13.98 0.24 -27.68
CA LEU A 104 12.87 0.35 -26.73
C LEU A 104 12.57 1.80 -26.37
N LEU A 105 13.60 2.66 -26.32
CA LEU A 105 13.46 4.07 -25.99
C LEU A 105 12.93 4.93 -27.16
N ALA A 106 12.83 4.35 -28.35
CA ALA A 106 12.20 5.00 -29.51
C ALA A 106 10.68 4.82 -29.53
N GLY A 107 10.12 3.90 -28.73
CA GLY A 107 8.69 3.62 -28.68
C GLY A 107 7.96 4.22 -27.48
N ASP A 108 6.71 3.81 -27.30
CA ASP A 108 5.85 4.17 -26.17
C ASP A 108 6.04 3.21 -24.99
N VAL A 109 6.92 3.59 -24.07
CA VAL A 109 7.28 2.75 -22.92
C VAL A 109 7.30 3.56 -21.62
N VAL A 110 7.31 2.85 -20.50
CA VAL A 110 7.54 3.44 -19.18
C VAL A 110 8.82 2.88 -18.61
N VAL A 111 9.79 3.74 -18.33
CA VAL A 111 11.04 3.37 -17.64
C VAL A 111 10.83 3.56 -16.14
N LYS A 112 11.07 2.52 -15.35
CA LYS A 112 10.81 2.50 -13.91
C LYS A 112 12.02 1.94 -13.17
N VAL A 113 12.13 2.23 -11.87
CA VAL A 113 12.94 1.40 -10.95
C VAL A 113 12.03 0.66 -9.98
N ASN A 114 12.49 -0.51 -9.56
CA ASN A 114 11.69 -1.45 -8.78
C ASN A 114 11.45 -1.02 -7.32
N HIS A 115 12.34 -0.22 -6.73
CA HIS A 115 12.46 -0.02 -5.27
C HIS A 115 12.07 1.39 -4.77
N GLY A 116 10.99 2.00 -5.28
CA GLY A 116 10.54 3.29 -4.74
C GLY A 116 9.26 3.86 -5.35
N CYS A 117 8.72 4.93 -4.77
CA CYS A 117 7.55 5.64 -5.30
C CYS A 117 7.95 6.77 -6.25
N GLU A 118 7.12 7.06 -7.26
CA GLU A 118 7.31 8.16 -8.25
C GLU A 118 8.64 8.10 -9.05
N MET A 119 9.28 6.94 -9.08
CA MET A 119 10.51 6.73 -9.84
C MET A 119 10.18 6.07 -11.19
N ASN A 120 9.46 6.81 -12.03
CA ASN A 120 9.07 6.40 -13.37
C ASN A 120 9.18 7.57 -14.37
N MET A 121 9.42 7.25 -15.64
CA MET A 121 9.40 8.18 -16.77
C MET A 121 8.59 7.56 -17.90
N PHE A 122 7.65 8.34 -18.42
CA PHE A 122 6.98 8.01 -19.68
C PHE A 122 7.88 8.43 -20.83
N VAL A 123 8.10 7.51 -21.76
CA VAL A 123 8.86 7.73 -22.99
C VAL A 123 7.88 7.65 -24.15
N ALA A 124 7.93 8.65 -25.02
CA ALA A 124 7.20 8.71 -26.27
C ALA A 124 8.02 9.51 -27.28
N ASP A 125 8.02 9.08 -28.55
CA ASP A 125 8.72 9.78 -29.63
C ASP A 125 10.20 10.09 -29.31
N GLY A 126 10.88 9.17 -28.62
CA GLY A 126 12.27 9.34 -28.20
C GLY A 126 12.52 10.38 -27.10
N ARG A 127 11.47 10.83 -26.40
CA ARG A 127 11.54 11.82 -25.31
C ARG A 127 11.06 11.22 -23.98
N PRO A 128 11.74 11.50 -22.85
CA PRO A 128 13.05 12.16 -22.75
C PRO A 128 14.15 11.36 -23.48
N ASP A 129 15.23 12.03 -23.87
CA ASP A 129 16.33 11.35 -24.56
C ASP A 129 17.04 10.33 -23.66
N ARG A 130 17.83 9.46 -24.28
CA ARG A 130 18.53 8.37 -23.59
C ARG A 130 19.43 8.86 -22.46
N ASP A 131 20.14 9.97 -22.65
CA ASP A 131 21.09 10.47 -21.64
C ASP A 131 20.34 10.99 -20.41
N ALA A 132 19.21 11.68 -20.61
CA ALA A 132 18.33 12.09 -19.54
C ALA A 132 17.73 10.89 -18.79
N ILE A 133 17.35 9.83 -19.51
CA ILE A 133 16.84 8.58 -18.92
C ILE A 133 17.92 7.92 -18.06
N VAL A 134 19.12 7.71 -18.61
CA VAL A 134 20.26 7.09 -17.94
C VAL A 134 20.66 7.91 -16.72
N TYR A 135 20.76 9.24 -16.84
CA TYR A 135 21.10 10.12 -15.74
C TYR A 135 20.08 10.03 -14.59
N ARG A 136 18.77 10.12 -14.90
CA ARG A 136 17.72 10.11 -13.88
C ARG A 136 17.60 8.75 -13.20
N THR A 137 17.58 7.66 -13.95
CA THR A 137 17.52 6.30 -13.40
C THR A 137 18.76 5.96 -12.58
N SER A 138 19.96 6.35 -13.02
CA SER A 138 21.20 6.18 -12.24
C SER A 138 21.13 6.90 -10.88
N ARG A 139 20.52 8.08 -10.83
CA ARG A 139 20.28 8.79 -9.56
C ARG A 139 19.26 8.06 -8.68
N TRP A 140 18.21 7.49 -9.25
CA TRP A 140 17.24 6.70 -8.50
C TRP A 140 17.84 5.42 -7.93
N LEU A 141 18.63 4.67 -8.71
CA LEU A 141 19.30 3.44 -8.27
C LEU A 141 20.24 3.64 -7.07
N ARG A 142 20.82 4.84 -6.92
CA ARG A 142 21.66 5.20 -5.76
C ARG A 142 20.86 5.62 -4.52
N ARG A 143 19.55 5.87 -4.65
CA ARG A 143 18.73 6.38 -3.56
C ARG A 143 18.18 5.23 -2.73
N ARG A 144 18.47 5.26 -1.43
CA ARG A 144 17.76 4.42 -0.46
C ARG A 144 16.37 4.99 -0.17
N PHE A 145 15.36 4.54 -0.91
CA PHE A 145 13.97 4.97 -0.72
C PHE A 145 13.42 4.52 0.66
N GLY A 146 12.37 5.20 1.15
CA GLY A 146 11.67 4.82 2.38
C GLY A 146 12.37 5.21 3.70
N VAL A 147 13.63 5.65 3.69
CA VAL A 147 14.39 6.01 4.92
C VAL A 147 13.69 7.08 5.74
N ARG A 148 13.21 8.14 5.08
CA ARG A 148 12.53 9.27 5.74
C ARG A 148 11.30 8.81 6.52
N ASP A 149 10.52 7.92 5.93
CA ASP A 149 9.21 7.53 6.42
C ASP A 149 9.23 6.16 7.14
N GLY A 150 10.40 5.54 7.30
CA GLY A 150 10.58 4.27 8.02
C GLY A 150 10.06 3.05 7.26
N GLU A 151 9.93 3.14 5.94
CA GLU A 151 9.39 2.10 5.07
C GLU A 151 10.49 1.07 4.77
N TRP A 152 10.80 0.27 5.80
CA TRP A 152 11.98 -0.59 5.83
C TRP A 152 12.00 -1.64 4.71
N ALA A 153 10.83 -2.08 4.21
CA ALA A 153 10.74 -3.13 3.22
C ALA A 153 11.36 -2.75 1.86
N TYR A 154 11.57 -1.45 1.59
CA TYR A 154 12.31 -0.99 0.42
C TYR A 154 13.83 -1.21 0.54
N TRP A 155 14.38 -1.26 1.76
CA TRP A 155 15.84 -1.22 1.97
C TRP A 155 16.62 -2.47 1.55
N PRO A 156 16.09 -3.70 1.69
CA PRO A 156 16.79 -4.90 1.25
C PRO A 156 16.59 -5.22 -0.24
N ILE A 157 15.73 -4.47 -0.96
CA ILE A 157 15.50 -4.69 -2.39
C ILE A 157 16.79 -4.36 -3.15
N VAL A 158 17.20 -5.27 -4.05
CA VAL A 158 18.29 -5.01 -4.99
C VAL A 158 17.76 -4.05 -6.08
N PRO A 159 18.31 -2.82 -6.19
CA PRO A 159 17.85 -1.86 -7.17
C PRO A 159 18.04 -2.34 -8.62
N ALA A 160 16.97 -2.30 -9.39
CA ALA A 160 16.99 -2.55 -10.83
C ALA A 160 16.14 -1.50 -11.56
N VAL A 161 16.55 -1.21 -12.80
CA VAL A 161 15.77 -0.44 -13.77
C VAL A 161 15.07 -1.42 -14.70
N PHE A 162 13.85 -1.10 -15.11
CA PHE A 162 13.11 -1.89 -16.07
C PHE A 162 12.32 -1.00 -17.02
N VAL A 163 12.09 -1.51 -18.22
CA VAL A 163 11.24 -0.91 -19.25
C VAL A 163 9.97 -1.74 -19.34
N GLU A 164 8.84 -1.07 -19.29
CA GLU A 164 7.52 -1.67 -19.31
C GLU A 164 6.68 -1.09 -20.45
N GLN A 165 5.77 -1.90 -20.98
CA GLN A 165 4.74 -1.46 -21.91
C GLN A 165 3.97 -0.26 -21.32
N ARG A 166 3.84 0.81 -22.11
CA ARG A 166 2.92 1.90 -21.78
C ARG A 166 1.49 1.49 -22.13
N LEU A 167 0.60 1.58 -21.15
CA LEU A 167 -0.83 1.34 -21.38
C LEU A 167 -1.54 2.64 -21.79
N ALA A 168 -2.49 2.51 -22.71
CA ALA A 168 -3.46 3.56 -23.02
C ALA A 168 -4.57 3.53 -21.97
N LEU A 169 -4.41 4.33 -20.91
CA LEU A 169 -5.38 4.37 -19.81
C LEU A 169 -6.67 5.09 -20.25
N SER A 170 -7.82 4.64 -19.73
CA SER A 170 -9.15 5.22 -20.02
C SER A 170 -9.44 6.49 -19.22
N GLY A 171 -8.43 7.33 -19.00
CA GLY A 171 -8.60 8.64 -18.40
C GLY A 171 -9.51 9.53 -19.26
N GLY A 172 -10.31 10.37 -18.62
CA GLY A 172 -11.32 11.21 -19.26
C GLY A 172 -12.61 10.49 -19.68
N THR A 173 -12.63 9.15 -19.72
CA THR A 173 -13.79 8.35 -20.13
C THR A 173 -14.32 7.43 -19.02
N ILE A 174 -13.44 6.72 -18.32
CA ILE A 174 -13.79 5.76 -17.26
C ILE A 174 -13.05 6.10 -15.98
N ALA A 175 -11.76 5.77 -15.92
CA ALA A 175 -10.86 5.91 -14.79
C ALA A 175 -9.45 5.62 -15.29
N THR A 176 -8.44 6.06 -14.55
CA THR A 176 -7.05 5.64 -14.79
C THR A 176 -6.67 4.48 -13.89
N ASP A 177 -7.14 4.48 -12.64
CA ASP A 177 -6.77 3.47 -11.64
C ASP A 177 -7.95 3.09 -10.74
N ILE A 178 -7.92 1.84 -10.25
CA ILE A 178 -8.80 1.31 -9.22
C ILE A 178 -7.92 0.76 -8.09
N LYS A 179 -8.12 1.23 -6.86
CA LYS A 179 -7.32 0.85 -5.68
C LYS A 179 -8.20 0.13 -4.68
N VAL A 180 -7.96 -1.16 -4.50
CA VAL A 180 -8.73 -2.00 -3.57
C VAL A 180 -7.98 -2.15 -2.27
N HIS A 181 -8.59 -1.76 -1.15
CA HIS A 181 -8.00 -1.88 0.17
C HIS A 181 -8.51 -3.12 0.90
N VAL A 182 -7.66 -4.13 1.02
CA VAL A 182 -7.96 -5.43 1.63
C VAL A 182 -7.38 -5.49 3.04
N CYS A 183 -8.19 -5.87 4.02
CA CYS A 183 -7.83 -6.04 5.42
C CYS A 183 -8.16 -7.47 5.84
N SER A 184 -7.15 -8.33 6.08
CA SER A 184 -7.40 -9.68 6.64
C SER A 184 -8.39 -10.49 5.78
N GLY A 185 -8.21 -10.45 4.46
CA GLY A 185 -9.10 -11.05 3.46
C GLY A 185 -10.40 -10.29 3.16
N VAL A 186 -10.73 -9.24 3.91
CA VAL A 186 -11.97 -8.47 3.75
C VAL A 186 -11.68 -7.14 3.05
N ILE A 187 -12.39 -6.83 1.97
CA ILE A 187 -12.31 -5.51 1.34
C ILE A 187 -12.97 -4.47 2.25
N SER A 188 -12.20 -3.44 2.59
CA SER A 188 -12.68 -2.31 3.38
C SER A 188 -13.39 -1.27 2.51
N HIS A 189 -12.81 -0.95 1.36
CA HIS A 189 -13.35 -0.04 0.36
C HIS A 189 -12.53 -0.13 -0.93
N VAL A 190 -13.06 0.46 -1.99
CA VAL A 190 -12.38 0.68 -3.26
C VAL A 190 -12.30 2.17 -3.53
N TRP A 191 -11.15 2.64 -3.99
CA TRP A 191 -10.92 4.02 -4.41
C TRP A 191 -10.60 4.04 -5.91
N VAL A 192 -11.49 4.62 -6.69
CA VAL A 192 -11.32 4.82 -8.13
C VAL A 192 -10.85 6.23 -8.37
N GLU A 193 -9.87 6.40 -9.25
CA GLU A 193 -9.37 7.70 -9.68
C GLU A 193 -9.28 7.79 -11.20
N ASP A 194 -9.58 8.98 -11.71
CA ASP A 194 -9.19 9.44 -13.02
C ASP A 194 -8.20 10.59 -12.81
N LYS A 195 -6.91 10.27 -12.94
CA LYS A 195 -5.83 11.26 -12.78
C LYS A 195 -5.88 12.36 -13.82
N GLN A 196 -6.30 12.05 -15.05
CA GLN A 196 -6.37 13.01 -16.15
C GLN A 196 -7.48 14.04 -15.91
N ALA A 197 -8.65 13.59 -15.48
CA ALA A 197 -9.74 14.48 -15.10
C ALA A 197 -9.63 15.01 -13.66
N SER A 198 -8.68 14.53 -12.87
CA SER A 198 -8.58 14.75 -11.41
C SER A 198 -9.92 14.48 -10.71
N ARG A 199 -10.51 13.33 -11.00
CA ARG A 199 -11.78 12.88 -10.42
C ARG A 199 -11.55 11.62 -9.60
N SER A 200 -12.38 11.43 -8.58
CA SER A 200 -12.36 10.22 -7.77
C SER A 200 -13.75 9.78 -7.37
N LEU A 201 -13.87 8.51 -7.01
CA LEU A 201 -15.06 7.95 -6.38
C LEU A 201 -14.68 6.80 -5.46
N LEU A 202 -15.39 6.70 -4.34
CA LEU A 202 -15.24 5.61 -3.39
C LEU A 202 -16.37 4.60 -3.60
N PHE A 203 -16.07 3.33 -3.37
CA PHE A 203 -17.06 2.25 -3.34
C PHE A 203 -16.89 1.39 -2.10
N ASP A 204 -17.98 0.77 -1.66
CA ASP A 204 -17.93 -0.32 -0.69
C ASP A 204 -17.46 -1.64 -1.36
N ARG A 205 -17.44 -2.73 -0.59
CA ARG A 205 -16.99 -4.04 -1.09
C ARG A 205 -18.02 -4.73 -1.99
N GLU A 206 -19.23 -4.19 -2.09
CA GLU A 206 -20.30 -4.66 -2.96
C GLU A 206 -20.42 -3.81 -4.25
N ALA A 207 -19.45 -2.92 -4.48
CA ALA A 207 -19.41 -1.98 -5.61
C ALA A 207 -20.53 -0.92 -5.61
N ASN A 208 -21.06 -0.57 -4.43
CA ASN A 208 -21.95 0.59 -4.30
C ASN A 208 -21.15 1.87 -4.05
N PRO A 209 -21.46 2.99 -4.74
CA PRO A 209 -20.80 4.26 -4.49
C PRO A 209 -20.96 4.72 -3.04
N LEU A 210 -19.86 5.23 -2.47
CA LEU A 210 -19.82 5.82 -1.14
C LEU A 210 -19.62 7.33 -1.23
N PRO A 211 -20.19 8.12 -0.29
CA PRO A 211 -19.88 9.53 -0.20
C PRO A 211 -18.41 9.70 0.20
N GLY A 212 -17.82 10.81 -0.22
CA GLY A 212 -16.45 11.14 0.09
C GLY A 212 -15.76 11.79 -1.10
N ARG A 213 -14.55 12.25 -0.85
CA ARG A 213 -13.73 13.01 -1.76
C ARG A 213 -12.29 12.63 -1.52
N ASP A 214 -11.52 12.66 -2.59
CA ASP A 214 -10.08 12.64 -2.49
C ASP A 214 -9.59 14.02 -2.03
N PRO A 215 -8.88 14.11 -0.89
CA PRO A 215 -8.26 15.36 -0.45
C PRO A 215 -7.26 15.95 -1.44
N ASP A 216 -6.66 15.13 -2.31
CA ASP A 216 -5.68 15.57 -3.30
C ASP A 216 -6.35 16.28 -4.50
N TYR A 217 -7.67 16.14 -4.66
CA TYR A 217 -8.47 16.85 -5.67
C TYR A 217 -9.35 17.92 -5.01
N PRO A 218 -8.91 19.19 -4.89
CA PRO A 218 -9.59 20.20 -4.07
C PRO A 218 -10.94 20.66 -4.63
N ARG A 219 -11.31 20.25 -5.85
CA ARG A 219 -12.55 20.70 -6.50
C ARG A 219 -13.78 20.06 -5.88
N GLN A 220 -14.89 20.80 -5.89
CA GLN A 220 -16.17 20.32 -5.35
C GLN A 220 -16.83 19.28 -6.27
N ASP A 221 -16.62 19.41 -7.58
CA ASP A 221 -17.17 18.55 -8.65
C ASP A 221 -16.21 17.41 -9.04
N GLN A 222 -15.37 16.95 -8.11
CA GLN A 222 -14.39 15.89 -8.36
C GLN A 222 -15.01 14.49 -8.51
N ALA A 223 -16.31 14.33 -8.32
CA ALA A 223 -16.96 13.02 -8.38
C ALA A 223 -16.82 12.42 -9.79
N LEU A 224 -16.28 11.21 -9.85
CA LEU A 224 -16.16 10.46 -11.09
C LEU A 224 -17.55 9.95 -11.53
N PRO A 225 -17.98 10.18 -12.78
CA PRO A 225 -19.29 9.71 -13.26
C PRO A 225 -19.40 8.18 -13.23
N VAL A 226 -20.44 7.67 -12.58
CA VAL A 226 -20.71 6.23 -12.55
C VAL A 226 -21.35 5.79 -13.86
N ASN A 227 -20.75 4.80 -14.50
CA ASN A 227 -21.31 4.12 -15.67
C ASN A 227 -21.14 2.60 -15.54
N ALA A 228 -21.82 1.83 -16.40
CA ALA A 228 -21.81 0.36 -16.32
C ALA A 228 -20.39 -0.23 -16.43
N ARG A 229 -19.58 0.27 -17.37
CA ARG A 229 -18.19 -0.21 -17.58
C ARG A 229 -17.34 -0.01 -16.34
N LEU A 230 -17.46 1.14 -15.67
CA LEU A 230 -16.77 1.39 -14.41
C LEU A 230 -17.18 0.38 -13.34
N ILE A 231 -18.48 0.15 -13.17
CA ILE A 231 -18.98 -0.80 -12.16
C ILE A 231 -18.47 -2.21 -12.44
N ASP A 232 -18.42 -2.63 -13.71
CA ASP A 232 -17.90 -3.95 -14.08
C ASP A 232 -16.42 -4.10 -13.74
N TYR A 233 -15.60 -3.07 -14.01
CA TYR A 233 -14.20 -3.07 -13.59
C TYR A 233 -14.03 -3.01 -12.08
N VAL A 234 -14.84 -2.24 -11.34
CA VAL A 234 -14.79 -2.25 -9.88
C VAL A 234 -15.11 -3.65 -9.33
N ARG A 235 -16.13 -4.33 -9.88
CA ARG A 235 -16.48 -5.70 -9.49
C ARG A 235 -15.36 -6.69 -9.83
N GLN A 236 -14.72 -6.54 -10.98
CA GLN A 236 -13.58 -7.37 -11.37
C GLN A 236 -12.38 -7.16 -10.43
N ALA A 237 -12.07 -5.92 -10.06
CA ALA A 237 -11.00 -5.62 -9.09
C ALA A 237 -11.32 -6.21 -7.71
N ILE A 238 -12.57 -6.11 -7.26
CA ILE A 238 -13.08 -6.69 -6.02
C ILE A 238 -12.92 -8.21 -6.00
N SER A 239 -13.15 -8.91 -7.12
CA SER A 239 -13.10 -10.37 -7.16
C SER A 239 -11.67 -10.93 -7.08
N VAL A 240 -10.66 -10.21 -7.60
CA VAL A 240 -9.27 -10.70 -7.67
C VAL A 240 -8.37 -10.17 -6.55
N ALA A 241 -8.64 -8.98 -6.01
CA ALA A 241 -7.78 -8.37 -4.98
C ALA A 241 -7.58 -9.23 -3.71
N PRO A 242 -8.59 -9.95 -3.18
CA PRO A 242 -8.39 -10.82 -2.02
C PRO A 242 -7.40 -11.96 -2.28
N ALA A 243 -7.40 -12.54 -3.49
CA ALA A 243 -6.45 -13.60 -3.85
C ALA A 243 -5.01 -13.08 -3.90
N ILE A 244 -4.80 -11.87 -4.44
CA ILE A 244 -3.49 -11.21 -4.46
C ILE A 244 -3.03 -10.87 -3.03
N ALA A 245 -3.95 -10.41 -2.18
CA ALA A 245 -3.67 -10.05 -0.80
C ALA A 245 -3.31 -11.26 0.09
N GLY A 246 -3.94 -12.42 -0.14
CA GLY A 246 -3.75 -13.62 0.67
C GLY A 246 -4.01 -13.34 2.17
N ASP A 247 -3.14 -13.85 3.04
CA ASP A 247 -3.29 -13.78 4.50
C ASP A 247 -2.74 -12.48 5.14
N LEU A 248 -2.56 -11.42 4.35
CA LEU A 248 -2.07 -10.13 4.84
C LEU A 248 -3.11 -9.43 5.72
N ASP A 249 -2.63 -8.86 6.82
CA ASP A 249 -3.46 -8.11 7.77
C ASP A 249 -4.04 -6.82 7.16
N TYR A 250 -3.28 -6.17 6.26
CA TYR A 250 -3.72 -5.06 5.42
C TYR A 250 -2.83 -4.87 4.19
N ILE A 251 -3.43 -4.66 3.02
CA ILE A 251 -2.72 -4.30 1.80
C ILE A 251 -3.62 -3.48 0.88
N ARG A 252 -3.04 -2.62 0.05
CA ARG A 252 -3.72 -1.97 -1.07
C ARG A 252 -3.24 -2.61 -2.37
N VAL A 253 -4.18 -3.03 -3.22
CA VAL A 253 -3.91 -3.60 -4.53
C VAL A 253 -4.46 -2.63 -5.58
N ASP A 254 -3.60 -2.18 -6.47
CA ASP A 254 -3.92 -1.18 -7.47
C ASP A 254 -4.05 -1.86 -8.84
N PHE A 255 -5.00 -1.37 -9.64
CA PHE A 255 -5.27 -1.82 -11.00
C PHE A 255 -5.24 -0.62 -11.93
N LEU A 256 -4.73 -0.82 -13.13
CA LEU A 256 -4.74 0.16 -14.21
C LEU A 256 -5.92 -0.16 -15.14
N VAL A 257 -6.64 0.88 -15.55
CA VAL A 257 -7.84 0.75 -16.37
C VAL A 257 -7.53 1.18 -17.81
N THR A 258 -7.79 0.28 -18.76
CA THR A 258 -7.77 0.57 -20.21
C THR A 258 -9.16 0.36 -20.78
N ASP A 259 -9.37 0.72 -22.05
CA ASP A 259 -10.69 0.59 -22.67
C ASP A 259 -11.13 -0.87 -22.80
N ASP A 260 -10.16 -1.78 -22.90
CA ASP A 260 -10.45 -3.18 -23.15
C ASP A 260 -10.51 -4.01 -21.86
N CYS A 261 -9.66 -3.70 -20.87
CA CYS A 261 -9.52 -4.54 -19.68
C CYS A 261 -8.78 -3.87 -18.51
N LEU A 262 -8.85 -4.53 -17.35
CA LEU A 262 -8.00 -4.25 -16.21
C LEU A 262 -6.62 -4.88 -16.35
N TYR A 263 -5.62 -4.14 -15.90
CA TYR A 263 -4.27 -4.63 -15.68
C TYR A 263 -3.93 -4.53 -14.20
N ALA A 264 -3.14 -5.47 -13.70
CA ALA A 264 -2.47 -5.33 -12.42
C ALA A 264 -1.57 -4.09 -12.42
N GLY A 265 -1.68 -3.27 -11.38
CA GLY A 265 -0.83 -2.11 -11.15
C GLY A 265 0.24 -2.42 -10.11
N GLU A 266 0.11 -1.83 -8.93
CA GLU A 266 1.05 -1.98 -7.81
C GLU A 266 0.41 -2.62 -6.58
N ILE A 267 1.26 -3.14 -5.69
CA ILE A 267 0.85 -3.53 -4.34
C ILE A 267 1.50 -2.55 -3.37
N ALA A 268 0.69 -1.87 -2.56
CA ALA A 268 1.17 -0.87 -1.62
C ALA A 268 1.05 -1.33 -0.16
N VAL A 269 2.21 -1.67 0.43
CA VAL A 269 2.36 -2.05 1.85
C VAL A 269 2.17 -0.86 2.79
N TYR A 270 2.60 0.33 2.36
CA TYR A 270 2.61 1.55 3.18
C TYR A 270 1.80 2.66 2.51
N SER A 271 0.49 2.44 2.32
CA SER A 271 -0.38 3.41 1.63
C SER A 271 -0.20 4.84 2.18
N ALA A 272 0.19 5.77 1.30
CA ALA A 272 0.56 7.16 1.61
C ALA A 272 1.51 7.32 2.81
N ALA A 273 2.48 6.41 2.95
CA ALA A 273 3.38 6.31 4.09
C ALA A 273 2.65 6.24 5.46
N GLY A 274 1.39 5.81 5.50
CA GLY A 274 0.57 5.77 6.70
C GLY A 274 -0.05 7.08 7.14
N TYR A 275 -0.07 8.08 6.25
CA TYR A 275 -0.66 9.39 6.49
C TYR A 275 -1.83 9.71 5.55
N ALA A 276 -2.35 8.72 4.82
CA ALA A 276 -3.57 8.88 4.01
C ALA A 276 -4.73 9.31 4.90
N THR A 277 -5.45 10.34 4.45
CA THR A 277 -6.67 10.84 5.09
C THR A 277 -7.84 10.70 4.14
N TRP A 278 -9.03 10.49 4.68
CA TRP A 278 -10.25 10.35 3.90
C TRP A 278 -11.29 11.34 4.39
N THR A 279 -11.99 12.02 3.49
CA THR A 279 -13.06 12.94 3.90
C THR A 279 -14.28 12.20 4.44
N ASN A 280 -14.47 10.93 4.06
CA ASN A 280 -15.47 10.06 4.64
C ASN A 280 -14.84 9.28 5.82
N PRO A 281 -15.18 9.63 7.07
CA PRO A 281 -14.59 8.97 8.24
C PRO A 281 -15.04 7.51 8.41
N ALA A 282 -16.08 7.06 7.70
CA ALA A 282 -16.48 5.65 7.70
C ALA A 282 -15.42 4.75 7.08
N ILE A 283 -14.63 5.26 6.12
CA ILE A 283 -13.55 4.50 5.47
C ILE A 283 -12.47 4.09 6.48
N VAL A 284 -11.98 5.06 7.27
CA VAL A 284 -10.97 4.79 8.30
C VAL A 284 -11.52 3.83 9.34
N ARG A 285 -12.77 4.03 9.80
CA ARG A 285 -13.41 3.13 10.76
C ARG A 285 -13.54 1.70 10.23
N GLU A 286 -13.87 1.54 8.95
CA GLU A 286 -13.99 0.22 8.33
C GLU A 286 -12.63 -0.48 8.21
N ILE A 287 -11.58 0.25 7.82
CA ILE A 287 -10.20 -0.28 7.86
C ILE A 287 -9.84 -0.71 9.28
N GLU A 288 -10.09 0.13 10.29
CA GLU A 288 -9.77 -0.17 11.69
C GLU A 288 -10.59 -1.33 12.27
N ARG A 289 -11.78 -1.56 11.73
CA ARG A 289 -12.63 -2.71 12.05
C ARG A 289 -12.05 -3.97 11.40
N CYS A 290 -11.74 -3.95 10.12
CA CYS A 290 -11.31 -5.15 9.40
C CYS A 290 -9.84 -5.53 9.66
N TRP A 291 -8.98 -4.59 10.03
CA TRP A 291 -7.56 -4.85 10.25
C TRP A 291 -7.31 -5.60 11.57
N ARG A 292 -7.09 -6.91 11.43
CA ARG A 292 -6.77 -7.85 12.51
C ARG A 292 -5.26 -7.89 12.78
N LEU A 293 -4.82 -7.18 13.80
CA LEU A 293 -3.40 -7.16 14.20
C LEU A 293 -2.88 -8.54 14.62
N ASP A 294 -3.74 -9.40 15.17
CA ASP A 294 -3.41 -10.79 15.52
C ASP A 294 -3.08 -11.67 14.29
N GLN A 295 -3.37 -11.18 13.08
CA GLN A 295 -2.94 -11.80 11.83
C GLN A 295 -1.61 -11.26 11.29
N SER A 296 -1.01 -10.26 11.94
CA SER A 296 0.31 -9.74 11.57
C SER A 296 1.39 -10.83 11.62
N ALA A 297 2.44 -10.68 10.81
CA ALA A 297 3.55 -11.64 10.79
C ALA A 297 4.27 -11.69 12.14
N PHE A 298 4.41 -10.53 12.80
CA PHE A 298 5.01 -10.49 14.13
C PHE A 298 4.20 -11.29 15.16
N LEU A 299 2.87 -11.18 15.22
CA LEU A 299 2.09 -11.95 16.21
C LEU A 299 1.93 -13.43 15.85
N ARG A 300 2.05 -13.80 14.57
CA ARG A 300 2.06 -15.21 14.13
C ARG A 300 3.40 -15.92 14.36
N ARG A 301 4.50 -15.16 14.47
CA ARG A 301 5.85 -15.69 14.70
C ARG A 301 6.07 -16.05 16.17
N ARG A 302 6.84 -17.11 16.41
CA ARG A 302 7.38 -17.42 17.75
C ARG A 302 8.49 -16.45 18.14
N HIS A 303 8.41 -15.92 19.35
CA HIS A 303 9.40 -15.02 19.94
C HIS A 303 9.99 -15.59 21.23
N SER A 304 11.11 -15.02 21.67
CA SER A 304 11.76 -15.30 22.95
C SER A 304 11.99 -14.02 23.76
N GLY A 305 12.28 -14.17 25.05
CA GLY A 305 12.62 -13.05 25.94
C GLY A 305 11.56 -11.94 25.99
N ALA A 306 12.01 -10.69 25.98
CA ALA A 306 11.13 -9.51 26.05
C ALA A 306 10.13 -9.43 24.88
N MET A 307 10.51 -9.86 23.68
CA MET A 307 9.61 -9.86 22.52
C MET A 307 8.48 -10.87 22.68
N ARG A 308 8.73 -12.01 23.34
CA ARG A 308 7.67 -12.97 23.68
C ARG A 308 6.65 -12.34 24.61
N LEU A 309 7.11 -11.73 25.71
CA LEU A 309 6.22 -11.07 26.68
C LEU A 309 5.37 -9.99 26.00
N TYR A 310 6.00 -9.17 25.14
CA TYR A 310 5.29 -8.15 24.39
C TYR A 310 4.25 -8.73 23.42
N ALA A 311 4.61 -9.75 22.64
CA ALA A 311 3.69 -10.41 21.72
C ALA A 311 2.50 -11.07 22.44
N GLU A 312 2.73 -11.72 23.58
CA GLU A 312 1.68 -12.32 24.42
C GLU A 312 0.73 -11.24 24.97
N ALA A 313 1.28 -10.14 25.50
CA ALA A 313 0.50 -9.03 26.02
C ALA A 313 -0.36 -8.34 24.93
N LEU A 314 0.21 -8.12 23.75
CA LEU A 314 -0.51 -7.55 22.61
C LEU A 314 -1.58 -8.52 22.08
N SER A 315 -1.28 -9.82 22.00
CA SER A 315 -2.26 -10.84 21.59
C SER A 315 -3.44 -10.91 22.55
N ALA A 316 -3.19 -10.88 23.86
CA ALA A 316 -4.24 -10.83 24.87
C ALA A 316 -5.13 -9.59 24.69
N ARG A 317 -4.54 -8.46 24.32
CA ARG A 317 -5.28 -7.23 23.99
C ARG A 317 -6.17 -7.41 22.76
N CYS A 318 -5.65 -7.94 21.66
CA CYS A 318 -6.43 -8.20 20.44
C CYS A 318 -7.60 -9.15 20.68
N GLN A 319 -7.41 -10.20 21.50
CA GLN A 319 -8.47 -11.13 21.88
C GLN A 319 -9.57 -10.46 22.72
N SER A 320 -9.19 -9.56 23.63
CA SER A 320 -10.16 -8.80 24.42
C SER A 320 -11.04 -7.89 23.55
N ASP A 321 -10.46 -7.24 22.54
CA ASP A 321 -11.19 -6.35 21.64
C ASP A 321 -12.13 -7.14 20.70
N THR A 322 -11.73 -8.35 20.29
CA THR A 322 -12.58 -9.21 19.44
C THR A 322 -13.82 -9.72 20.18
N ARG A 323 -13.69 -10.04 21.48
CA ARG A 323 -14.84 -10.48 22.31
C ARG A 323 -15.84 -9.36 22.62
N ASN A 324 -15.44 -8.10 22.42
CA ASN A 324 -16.23 -6.91 22.71
C ASN A 324 -16.87 -6.30 21.45
N ARG A 325 -16.65 -6.88 20.26
CA ARG A 325 -17.29 -6.52 18.99
C ARG A 325 -18.44 -7.47 18.70
#